data_AF-A0A9X3X5C4-F1
#
_entry.id   AF-A0A9X3X5C4-F1
#
_cell.length_a   1.000
_cell.length_b   1.000
_cell.length_c   1.000
_cell.angle_alpha   90.00
_cell.angle_beta   90.00
_cell.angle_gamma   90.00
#
_symmetry.space_group_name_H-M   'P 1'
#
loop_
_entity.id
_entity.type
_entity.pdbx_description
1 polymer ?
#
loop_
_entity_poly.entity_id
_entity_poly.type
_entity_poly.pdbx_seq_one_letter_code
_entity_poly.pdbx_strand_id
1 'polypeptide(L)'
;MTPEEAERASAEGRPVPNPDPPRLDADVKTLRWLLRVEKRRLKEAVRIERERRIVFPETSVILRDVHRLLDAIAIREGRLSSRTATAPEPGRFEGGGSGGPRPRDEFDDFRALLE
;
A
#
# COMPACT_ATOMS: atom_id res chain seq x y z
N MET A 1 -9.20 2.45 -33.81
CA MET A 1 -9.41 2.62 -32.36
C MET A 1 -9.41 4.12 -32.09
N THR A 2 -10.55 4.65 -31.70
CA THR A 2 -10.66 6.05 -31.29
C THR A 2 -10.04 6.24 -29.90
N PRO A 3 -9.62 7.45 -29.51
CA PRO A 3 -9.12 7.72 -28.16
C PRO A 3 -10.11 7.32 -27.07
N GLU A 4 -11.42 7.48 -27.34
CA GLU A 4 -12.51 7.15 -26.42
C GLU A 4 -12.68 5.63 -26.25
N GLU A 5 -12.49 4.85 -27.32
CA GLU A 5 -12.47 3.38 -27.25
C GLU A 5 -11.24 2.86 -26.48
N ALA A 6 -10.09 3.52 -26.63
CA ALA A 6 -8.88 3.21 -25.87
C ALA A 6 -9.03 3.56 -24.38
N GLU A 7 -9.70 4.66 -24.07
CA GLU A 7 -9.98 5.08 -22.69
C GLU A 7 -10.96 4.13 -21.99
N ARG A 8 -12.04 3.71 -22.67
CA ARG A 8 -12.98 2.71 -22.11
C ARG A 8 -12.33 1.34 -21.91
N ALA A 9 -11.56 0.87 -22.88
CA ALA A 9 -10.82 -0.39 -22.76
C ALA A 9 -9.75 -0.32 -21.66
N SER A 10 -9.16 0.86 -21.44
CA SER A 10 -8.23 1.10 -20.33
C SER A 10 -8.95 1.15 -18.97
N ALA A 11 -10.16 1.71 -18.92
CA ALA A 11 -10.99 1.81 -17.71
C ALA A 11 -11.58 0.47 -17.25
N GLU A 12 -11.96 -0.40 -18.18
CA GLU A 12 -12.48 -1.73 -17.87
C GLU A 12 -11.40 -2.59 -17.22
N GLY A 13 -11.63 -3.00 -15.97
CA GLY A 13 -10.73 -3.86 -15.21
C GLY A 13 -9.55 -3.14 -14.56
N ARG A 14 -9.64 -1.83 -14.33
CA ARG A 14 -8.69 -1.12 -13.43
C ARG A 14 -8.88 -1.58 -11.99
N PRO A 15 -7.82 -1.55 -11.17
CA PRO A 15 -7.95 -1.71 -9.73
C PRO A 15 -8.93 -0.68 -9.16
N VAL A 16 -9.86 -1.13 -8.32
CA VAL A 16 -10.83 -0.25 -7.66
C VAL A 16 -10.39 -0.04 -6.22
N PRO A 17 -9.90 1.17 -5.85
CA PRO A 17 -9.56 1.48 -4.48
C PRO A 17 -10.82 1.60 -3.62
N ASN A 18 -10.66 1.62 -2.30
CA ASN A 18 -11.76 2.02 -1.43
C ASN A 18 -12.14 3.48 -1.75
N PRO A 19 -13.42 3.82 -2.00
CA PRO A 19 -13.80 5.22 -2.21
C PRO A 19 -13.59 6.05 -0.94
N ASP A 20 -13.73 5.42 0.22
CA ASP A 20 -13.50 6.05 1.52
C ASP A 20 -12.16 5.60 2.12
N PRO A 21 -11.37 6.52 2.72
CA PRO A 21 -10.19 6.13 3.48
C PRO A 21 -10.55 5.15 4.61
N PRO A 22 -9.65 4.19 4.94
CA PRO A 22 -9.90 3.27 6.04
C PRO A 22 -10.07 4.01 7.38
N ARG A 23 -11.04 3.57 8.19
CA ARG A 23 -11.26 4.11 9.54
C ARG A 23 -10.18 3.64 10.51
N LEU A 24 -9.14 4.45 10.70
CA LEU A 24 -7.95 4.11 11.49
C LEU A 24 -8.17 4.16 13.00
N ASP A 25 -9.26 4.78 13.45
CA ASP A 25 -9.66 4.92 14.85
C ASP A 25 -10.39 3.69 15.41
N ALA A 26 -10.83 2.77 14.54
CA ALA A 26 -11.55 1.54 14.89
C ALA A 26 -10.75 0.60 15.81
N ASP A 27 -11.45 -0.35 16.44
CA ASP A 27 -10.80 -1.37 17.28
C ASP A 27 -9.87 -2.29 16.47
N VAL A 28 -8.93 -2.97 17.15
CA VAL A 28 -7.91 -3.81 16.50
C VAL A 28 -8.50 -4.93 15.63
N LYS A 29 -9.63 -5.53 16.04
CA LYS A 29 -10.27 -6.59 15.27
C LYS A 29 -10.81 -6.02 13.95
N THR A 30 -11.43 -4.85 14.01
CA THR A 30 -11.90 -4.12 12.82
C THR A 30 -10.75 -3.70 11.91
N LEU A 31 -9.65 -3.15 12.47
CA LEU A 31 -8.47 -2.78 11.68
C LEU A 31 -7.84 -3.98 10.96
N ARG A 32 -7.74 -5.14 11.62
CA ARG A 32 -7.25 -6.38 11.00
C ARG A 32 -8.17 -6.88 9.88
N TRP A 33 -9.48 -6.73 10.05
CA TRP A 33 -10.45 -7.05 9.00
C TRP A 33 -10.27 -6.13 7.78
N LEU A 34 -10.15 -4.81 8.00
CA LEU A 34 -9.88 -3.85 6.93
C LEU A 34 -8.57 -4.15 6.21
N LEU A 35 -7.49 -4.45 6.96
CA LEU A 35 -6.19 -4.82 6.38
C LEU A 35 -6.32 -6.05 5.47
N ARG A 36 -7.10 -7.05 5.86
CA ARG A 36 -7.35 -8.24 5.04
C ARG A 36 -8.08 -7.91 3.74
N VAL A 37 -9.04 -6.98 3.79
CA VAL A 37 -9.77 -6.52 2.60
C VAL A 37 -8.82 -5.78 1.65
N GLU A 38 -8.04 -4.82 2.16
CA GLU A 38 -7.12 -4.05 1.32
C GLU A 38 -5.98 -4.91 0.74
N LYS A 39 -5.44 -5.87 1.49
CA LYS A 39 -4.47 -6.84 0.95
C LYS A 39 -5.03 -7.64 -0.23
N ARG A 40 -6.31 -8.04 -0.18
CA ARG A 40 -6.96 -8.73 -1.30
C ARG A 40 -7.09 -7.83 -2.51
N ARG A 41 -7.49 -6.56 -2.30
CA ARG A 41 -7.55 -5.56 -3.37
C ARG A 41 -6.18 -5.32 -3.99
N LEU A 42 -5.14 -5.20 -3.17
CA LEU A 42 -3.77 -4.99 -3.64
C LEU A 42 -3.27 -6.19 -4.47
N LYS A 43 -3.55 -7.42 -4.02
CA LYS A 43 -3.19 -8.63 -4.76
C LYS A 43 -3.85 -8.68 -6.13
N GLU A 44 -5.13 -8.35 -6.20
CA GLU A 44 -5.87 -8.27 -7.46
C GLU A 44 -5.34 -7.14 -8.36
N ALA A 45 -5.06 -5.98 -7.78
CA ALA A 45 -4.48 -4.84 -8.49
C ALA A 45 -3.15 -5.20 -9.14
N VAL A 46 -2.23 -5.79 -8.37
CA VAL A 46 -0.91 -6.22 -8.86
C VAL A 46 -1.05 -7.34 -9.91
N ARG A 47 -2.04 -8.23 -9.77
CA ARG A 47 -2.33 -9.26 -10.79
C ARG A 47 -2.71 -8.61 -12.12
N ILE A 48 -3.65 -7.66 -12.09
CA ILE A 48 -4.09 -6.91 -13.27
C ILE A 48 -2.93 -6.14 -13.90
N GLU A 49 -2.12 -5.45 -13.11
CA GLU A 49 -0.95 -4.70 -13.59
C GLU A 49 0.06 -5.60 -14.30
N ARG A 50 0.31 -6.79 -13.74
CA ARG A 50 1.20 -7.80 -14.34
C ARG A 50 0.64 -8.32 -15.66
N GLU A 51 -0.64 -8.64 -15.70
CA GLU A 51 -1.33 -9.15 -16.90
C GLU A 51 -1.31 -8.12 -18.03
N ARG A 52 -1.49 -6.84 -17.69
CA ARG A 52 -1.58 -5.74 -18.67
C ARG A 52 -0.25 -5.04 -18.95
N ARG A 53 0.80 -5.33 -18.19
CA ARG A 53 2.11 -4.65 -18.23
C ARG A 53 2.00 -3.12 -18.09
N ILE A 54 1.06 -2.67 -17.27
CA ILE A 54 0.77 -1.26 -16.98
C ILE A 54 0.71 -1.10 -15.47
N VAL A 55 1.20 0.01 -14.93
CA VAL A 55 1.03 0.39 -13.53
C VAL A 55 -0.13 1.38 -13.43
N PHE A 56 -1.06 1.12 -12.52
CA PHE A 56 -2.22 1.96 -12.28
C PHE A 56 -2.01 2.83 -11.03
N PRO A 57 -2.31 4.14 -11.09
CA PRO A 57 -2.21 5.01 -9.92
C PRO A 57 -3.10 4.58 -8.76
N GLU A 58 -4.20 3.87 -9.05
CA GLU A 58 -5.11 3.30 -8.06
C GLU A 58 -4.41 2.25 -7.16
N THR A 59 -3.45 1.50 -7.69
CA THR A 59 -2.68 0.51 -6.91
C THR A 59 -1.88 1.19 -5.80
N SER A 60 -1.32 2.38 -6.06
CA SER A 60 -0.61 3.16 -5.06
C SER A 60 -1.52 3.67 -3.94
N VAL A 61 -2.79 3.94 -4.23
CA VAL A 61 -3.79 4.32 -3.22
C VAL A 61 -4.07 3.14 -2.30
N ILE A 62 -4.34 1.96 -2.87
CA ILE A 62 -4.57 0.72 -2.10
C ILE A 62 -3.35 0.40 -1.23
N LEU A 63 -2.14 0.51 -1.79
CA LEU A 63 -0.89 0.27 -1.06
C LEU A 63 -0.76 1.22 0.15
N ARG A 64 -1.05 2.51 -0.05
CA ARG A 64 -1.02 3.51 1.03
C ARG A 64 -2.00 3.15 2.16
N ASP A 65 -3.19 2.69 1.82
CA ASP A 65 -4.19 2.27 2.81
C ASP A 65 -3.74 1.03 3.60
N VAL A 66 -3.10 0.07 2.93
CA VAL A 66 -2.48 -1.09 3.60
C VAL A 66 -1.42 -0.64 4.63
N HIS A 67 -0.52 0.28 4.25
CA HIS A 67 0.49 0.81 5.18
C HIS A 67 -0.15 1.53 6.38
N ARG A 68 -1.12 2.41 6.14
CA ARG A 68 -1.84 3.12 7.22
C ARG A 68 -2.51 2.15 8.20
N LEU A 69 -3.08 1.06 7.70
CA LEU A 69 -3.70 0.03 8.53
C LEU A 69 -2.67 -0.76 9.35
N LEU A 70 -1.52 -1.10 8.76
CA LEU A 70 -0.41 -1.74 9.48
C LEU A 70 0.12 -0.86 10.61
N ASP A 71 0.33 0.43 10.34
CA ASP A 71 0.79 1.40 11.33
C ASP A 71 -0.22 1.56 12.47
N ALA A 72 -1.51 1.72 12.13
CA ALA A 72 -2.59 1.83 13.13
C ALA A 72 -2.65 0.59 14.04
N ILE A 73 -2.51 -0.61 13.48
CA ILE A 73 -2.44 -1.86 14.26
C ILE A 73 -1.21 -1.88 15.16
N ALA A 74 -0.03 -1.56 14.61
CA ALA A 74 1.21 -1.60 15.36
C ALA A 74 1.25 -0.60 16.51
N ILE A 75 0.68 0.61 16.33
CA ILE A 75 0.51 1.60 17.40
C ILE A 75 -0.36 1.04 18.52
N ARG A 76 -1.49 0.41 18.16
CA ARG A 76 -2.44 -0.15 19.14
C ARG A 76 -1.89 -1.35 19.90
N GLU A 77 -0.99 -2.10 19.29
CA GLU A 77 -0.26 -3.20 19.90
C GLU A 77 1.01 -2.74 20.65
N GLY A 78 1.30 -1.43 20.68
CA GLY A 78 2.49 -0.87 21.35
C GLY A 78 3.81 -1.19 20.65
N ARG A 79 3.78 -1.66 19.39
CA ARG A 79 4.97 -1.98 18.57
C ARG A 79 5.55 -0.77 17.86
N LEU A 80 4.73 0.27 17.65
CA LEU A 80 5.13 1.55 17.06
C LEU A 80 4.71 2.68 17.99
N SER A 81 5.59 3.65 18.21
CA SER A 81 5.20 4.88 18.89
C SER A 81 4.32 5.71 17.97
N SER A 82 3.20 6.24 18.47
CA SER A 82 2.30 7.12 17.72
C SER A 82 2.97 8.41 17.21
N ARG A 83 4.16 8.74 17.72
CA ARG A 83 4.96 9.92 17.35
C ARG A 83 5.68 9.80 15.99
N THR A 84 5.86 8.58 15.46
CA THR A 84 6.56 8.33 14.18
C THR A 84 5.62 8.14 12.99
N ALA A 85 4.30 8.20 13.18
CA ALA A 85 3.32 8.00 12.10
C ALA A 85 3.11 9.23 11.21
N THR A 86 3.66 10.39 11.58
CA THR A 86 3.76 11.56 10.70
C THR A 86 4.98 11.40 9.82
N ALA A 87 4.76 11.36 8.51
CA ALA A 87 5.75 11.14 7.45
C ALA A 87 7.10 11.83 7.70
N PRO A 88 8.24 11.20 7.36
CA PRO A 88 9.52 11.88 7.42
C PRO A 88 9.48 13.09 6.47
N GLU A 89 9.78 14.27 6.99
CA GLU A 89 9.96 15.46 6.16
C GLU A 89 11.06 15.18 5.11
N PRO A 90 10.93 15.67 3.87
CA PRO A 90 11.96 15.48 2.85
C PRO A 90 13.16 16.36 3.19
N GLY A 91 14.01 15.87 4.08
CA GLY A 91 15.12 16.63 4.67
C GLY A 91 16.37 15.78 4.78
N ARG A 92 17.24 15.89 3.77
CA ARG A 92 18.69 15.66 3.80
C ARG A 92 19.16 14.20 3.71
N PHE A 93 19.52 13.79 2.50
CA PHE A 93 20.37 12.62 2.25
C PHE A 93 21.81 12.95 2.67
N GLU A 94 22.21 12.57 3.89
CA GLU A 94 23.62 12.47 4.24
C GLU A 94 24.09 11.05 3.94
N GLY A 95 25.00 10.94 2.97
CA GLY A 95 25.65 9.68 2.63
C GLY A 95 26.42 9.12 3.82
N GLY A 96 26.22 7.84 4.12
CA GLY A 96 26.98 7.11 5.12
C GLY A 96 26.78 5.61 4.96
N GLY A 97 27.72 4.94 4.29
CA GLY A 97 27.75 3.49 4.22
C GLY A 97 28.03 2.86 5.57
N SER A 98 27.35 1.76 5.89
CA SER A 98 27.82 0.77 6.86
C SER A 98 27.15 -0.58 6.60
N GLY A 99 27.96 -1.63 6.52
CA GLY A 99 27.54 -3.01 6.30
C GLY A 99 26.84 -3.60 7.54
N GLY A 100 25.55 -3.30 7.69
CA GLY A 100 24.63 -4.10 8.50
C GLY A 100 24.02 -5.26 7.69
N PRO A 101 23.32 -6.21 8.33
CA PRO A 101 22.48 -7.17 7.59
C PRO A 101 21.62 -6.38 6.61
N ARG A 102 21.54 -6.82 5.34
CA ARG A 102 20.83 -6.08 4.30
C ARG A 102 19.50 -5.61 4.89
N PRO A 103 19.18 -4.30 4.88
CA PRO A 103 17.86 -3.86 5.27
C PRO A 103 16.89 -4.71 4.45
N ARG A 104 15.86 -5.27 5.08
CA ARG A 104 14.78 -5.95 4.34
C ARG A 104 14.43 -5.01 3.20
N ASP A 105 14.66 -5.46 1.96
CA ASP A 105 14.43 -4.59 0.81
C ASP A 105 12.95 -4.19 0.88
N GLU A 106 12.62 -2.93 0.60
CA GLU A 106 11.22 -2.47 0.56
C GLU A 106 10.36 -3.35 -0.36
N PHE A 107 11.01 -3.97 -1.36
CA PHE A 107 10.46 -5.00 -2.23
C PHE A 107 10.09 -6.32 -1.54
N ASP A 108 10.86 -6.76 -0.54
CA ASP A 108 10.56 -7.95 0.25
C ASP A 108 9.37 -7.72 1.18
N ASP A 109 9.28 -6.53 1.79
CA ASP A 109 8.10 -6.14 2.57
C ASP A 109 6.87 -6.04 1.68
N PHE A 110 7.01 -5.49 0.46
CA PHE A 110 5.93 -5.46 -0.52
C PHE A 110 5.46 -6.87 -0.94
N ARG A 111 6.39 -7.81 -1.16
CA ARG A 111 6.03 -9.21 -1.45
C ARG A 111 5.31 -9.87 -0.28
N ALA A 112 5.74 -9.62 0.96
CA ALA A 112 5.07 -10.12 2.15
C ALA A 112 3.65 -9.57 2.34
N LEU A 113 3.27 -8.46 1.67
CA LEU A 113 1.89 -7.98 1.65
C LEU A 113 0.99 -8.82 0.74
N LEU A 114 1.57 -9.49 -0.26
CA LEU A 114 0.86 -10.24 -1.32
C LEU A 114 0.74 -11.74 -1.04
N GLU A 115 1.53 -12.27 -0.09
CA GLU A 115 1.45 -13.64 0.44
C GLU A 115 0.27 -13.79 1.43
#